data_AF-A0A3S0K0E5-F1
#
_entry.id   AF-A0A3S0K0E5-F1
#
_cell.length_a   1.000
_cell.length_b   1.000
_cell.length_c   1.000
_cell.angle_alpha   90.00
_cell.angle_beta   90.00
_cell.angle_gamma   90.00
#
_symmetry.space_group_name_H-M   'P 1'
#
loop_
_entity.id
_entity.type
_entity.pdbx_description
1 polymer ?
#
loop_
_entity_poly.entity_id
_entity_poly.type
_entity_poly.pdbx_seq_one_letter_code
_entity_poly.pdbx_strand_id
1 'polypeptide(L)'
;MNKASVGEQEANDPGAGQLDGNTILALQPLLWEWGEAPPPPGVVLQSQEVSLPSRAWKYLVLQLAPVPPTWPVEAEQGFILSVKCLALAEGMPLPPRFGDDGWLLLTHLPDVKAMSALLLNPNGVHYLVHARHRRYRRLWPKRTAQLQDFLCCQELEAARVLFDACLVLELYGIRRVRVIGYLSLDKVSHPVMPFMAMEEKVASCGVDKDKLITDTRNHFEVDGFKVMAFEQLQRLKRHSRNLQDRNDLAMMAALEDGRSWYLWLGRCIDLILVASASLRQILARLAGWLGLRALLRRLLGGSNNKTRGG
;
A
#
# COMPACT_ATOMS: atom_id res chain seq x y z
N MET A 1 -23.52 -36.12 -4.82
CA MET A 1 -22.50 -35.05 -4.82
C MET A 1 -23.08 -33.88 -4.06
N ASN A 2 -22.79 -33.81 -2.76
CA ASN A 2 -23.38 -32.83 -1.84
C ASN A 2 -22.65 -31.49 -1.97
N LYS A 3 -23.40 -30.44 -2.32
CA LYS A 3 -22.97 -29.05 -2.15
C LYS A 3 -23.05 -28.74 -0.65
N ALA A 4 -21.89 -28.63 0.00
CA ALA A 4 -21.81 -28.07 1.34
C ALA A 4 -22.04 -26.56 1.24
N SER A 5 -23.11 -26.09 1.87
CA SER A 5 -23.38 -24.69 2.15
C SER A 5 -22.32 -24.15 3.12
N VAL A 6 -21.44 -23.29 2.62
CA VAL A 6 -20.61 -22.43 3.47
C VAL A 6 -21.55 -21.39 4.06
N GLY A 7 -21.83 -21.50 5.36
CA GLY A 7 -22.55 -20.47 6.09
C GLY A 7 -21.70 -19.20 6.10
N GLU A 8 -22.28 -18.10 5.61
CA GLU A 8 -21.81 -16.75 5.91
C GLU A 8 -21.97 -16.54 7.42
N GLN A 9 -20.93 -16.88 8.18
CA GLN A 9 -20.73 -16.25 9.47
C GLN A 9 -20.41 -14.79 9.18
N GLU A 10 -21.30 -13.88 9.60
CA GLU A 10 -20.94 -12.50 9.84
C GLU A 10 -19.71 -12.52 10.75
N ALA A 11 -18.54 -12.30 10.15
CA ALA A 11 -17.34 -11.99 10.90
C ALA A 11 -17.65 -10.69 11.62
N ASN A 12 -18.07 -10.81 12.88
CA ASN A 12 -17.85 -9.77 13.88
C ASN A 12 -16.41 -9.35 13.67
N ASP A 13 -16.21 -8.18 13.09
CA ASP A 13 -14.91 -7.53 12.98
C ASP A 13 -14.34 -7.56 14.40
N PRO A 14 -13.39 -8.47 14.71
CA PRO A 14 -12.84 -8.53 16.04
C PRO A 14 -12.12 -7.20 16.13
N GLY A 15 -12.80 -6.25 16.79
CA GLY A 15 -12.47 -4.85 16.73
C GLY A 15 -10.97 -4.72 16.87
N ALA A 16 -10.38 -3.80 16.13
CA ALA A 16 -9.04 -3.31 16.39
C ALA A 16 -8.99 -2.86 17.86
N GLY A 17 -8.88 -3.83 18.77
CA GLY A 17 -8.76 -3.65 20.19
C GLY A 17 -7.52 -2.84 20.31
N GLN A 18 -7.66 -1.68 20.92
CA GLN A 18 -6.59 -0.73 21.03
C GLN A 18 -5.43 -1.45 21.73
N LEU A 19 -4.42 -1.86 20.94
CA LEU A 19 -3.26 -2.60 21.43
C LEU A 19 -2.62 -1.73 22.52
N ASP A 20 -2.69 -2.23 23.74
CA ASP A 20 -2.19 -1.55 24.93
C ASP A 20 -0.71 -1.91 25.16
N GLY A 21 -0.10 -1.31 26.20
CA GLY A 21 1.29 -1.55 26.54
C GLY A 21 1.62 -2.99 26.97
N ASN A 22 0.60 -3.82 27.18
CA ASN A 22 0.75 -5.22 27.63
C ASN A 22 0.52 -6.22 26.48
N THR A 23 0.29 -5.74 25.26
CA THR A 23 0.08 -6.61 24.10
C THR A 23 1.39 -7.00 23.44
N ILE A 24 1.58 -8.29 23.19
CA ILE A 24 2.74 -8.85 22.48
C ILE A 24 2.31 -9.59 21.22
N LEU A 25 3.20 -9.68 20.24
CA LEU A 25 3.02 -10.50 19.04
C LEU A 25 4.02 -11.64 19.04
N ALA A 26 3.52 -12.87 19.10
CA ALA A 26 4.31 -14.09 19.02
C ALA A 26 4.25 -14.70 17.63
N LEU A 27 5.42 -15.01 17.08
CA LEU A 27 5.59 -15.53 15.73
C LEU A 27 6.39 -16.83 15.78
N GLN A 28 5.97 -17.85 15.05
CA GLN A 28 6.73 -19.09 14.91
C GLN A 28 6.49 -19.75 13.54
N PRO A 29 7.53 -20.11 12.78
CA PRO A 29 7.38 -20.93 11.58
C PRO A 29 6.94 -22.33 11.99
N LEU A 30 5.83 -22.80 11.41
CA LEU A 30 5.41 -24.19 11.52
C LEU A 30 6.28 -25.03 10.57
N LEU A 31 7.33 -25.61 11.13
CA LEU A 31 8.13 -26.62 10.47
C LEU A 31 7.50 -27.98 10.75
N TRP A 32 7.32 -28.82 9.73
CA TRP A 32 6.67 -30.12 9.84
C TRP A 32 7.30 -31.05 10.90
N GLU A 33 8.54 -30.78 11.30
CA GLU A 33 9.31 -31.58 12.26
C GLU A 33 9.20 -31.09 13.73
N TRP A 34 8.67 -29.89 13.98
CA TRP A 34 8.77 -29.27 15.32
C TRP A 34 7.62 -29.60 16.27
N GLY A 35 6.55 -30.23 15.79
CA GLY A 35 5.33 -30.39 16.59
C GLY A 35 4.70 -29.04 16.98
N GLU A 36 3.61 -29.08 17.75
CA GLU A 36 3.05 -27.85 18.32
C GLU A 36 3.89 -27.42 19.53
N ALA A 37 4.63 -26.31 19.39
CA ALA A 37 5.28 -25.71 20.53
C ALA A 37 4.24 -25.21 21.53
N PRO A 38 4.53 -25.28 22.85
CA PRO A 38 3.63 -24.72 23.85
C PRO A 38 3.39 -23.23 23.56
N PRO A 39 2.17 -22.72 23.79
CA PRO A 39 1.88 -21.33 23.57
C PRO A 39 2.73 -20.46 24.51
N PRO A 40 3.23 -19.30 24.05
CA PRO A 40 3.96 -18.39 24.91
C PRO A 40 3.05 -17.84 26.03
N PRO A 41 3.64 -17.32 27.13
CA PRO A 41 2.87 -16.80 28.25
C PRO A 41 1.95 -15.66 27.82
N GLY A 42 0.68 -15.71 28.26
CA GLY A 42 -0.33 -14.69 27.98
C GLY A 42 -1.68 -15.29 27.59
N VAL A 43 -2.69 -14.43 27.47
CA VAL A 43 -4.01 -14.79 26.93
C VAL A 43 -4.01 -14.51 25.44
N VAL A 44 -4.28 -15.53 24.62
CA VAL A 44 -4.38 -15.37 23.16
C VAL A 44 -5.62 -14.53 22.84
N LEU A 45 -5.40 -13.33 22.32
CA LEU A 45 -6.48 -12.45 21.83
C LEU A 45 -6.87 -12.81 20.40
N GLN A 46 -5.87 -13.12 19.57
CA GLN A 46 -6.05 -13.44 18.15
C GLN A 46 -4.98 -14.44 17.72
N SER A 47 -5.34 -15.39 16.86
CA SER A 47 -4.41 -16.36 16.27
C SER A 47 -4.69 -16.52 14.79
N GLN A 48 -3.64 -16.57 13.98
CA GLN A 48 -3.73 -16.78 12.54
C GLN A 48 -2.53 -17.58 12.03
N GLU A 49 -2.77 -18.46 11.08
CA GLU A 49 -1.72 -19.09 10.28
C GLU A 49 -1.62 -18.40 8.93
N VAL A 50 -0.40 -18.03 8.54
CA VAL A 50 -0.14 -17.29 7.30
C VAL A 50 0.77 -18.11 6.40
N SER A 51 0.26 -18.53 5.25
CA SER A 51 1.08 -19.17 4.21
C SER A 51 1.88 -18.13 3.45
N LEU A 52 3.20 -18.19 3.56
CA LEU A 52 4.14 -17.24 2.98
C LEU A 52 5.00 -17.93 1.92
N PRO A 53 4.97 -17.51 0.65
CA PRO A 53 5.94 -18.00 -0.32
C PRO A 53 7.35 -17.56 0.08
N SER A 54 8.37 -18.30 -0.37
CA SER A 54 9.80 -18.03 -0.06
C SER A 54 10.20 -16.54 -0.18
N ARG A 55 9.71 -15.84 -1.20
CA ARG A 55 9.96 -14.40 -1.39
C ARG A 55 9.39 -13.51 -0.27
N ALA A 56 8.18 -13.83 0.21
CA ALA A 56 7.48 -13.09 1.25
C ALA A 56 8.13 -13.39 2.60
N TRP A 57 8.45 -14.66 2.85
CA TRP A 57 9.21 -15.10 4.01
C TRP A 57 10.55 -14.36 4.14
N LYS A 58 11.34 -14.34 3.05
CA LYS A 58 12.63 -13.63 3.05
C LYS A 58 12.48 -12.13 3.30
N TYR A 59 11.40 -11.50 2.82
CA TYR A 59 11.12 -10.10 3.13
C TYR A 59 10.77 -9.93 4.61
N LEU A 60 9.91 -10.79 5.15
CA LEU A 60 9.47 -10.74 6.54
C LEU A 60 10.62 -10.96 7.53
N VAL A 61 11.46 -11.97 7.32
CA VAL A 61 12.64 -12.24 8.15
C VAL A 61 13.59 -11.02 8.19
N LEU A 62 13.75 -10.33 7.06
CA LEU A 62 14.56 -9.09 7.01
C LEU A 62 13.93 -7.92 7.79
N GLN A 63 12.60 -7.88 7.91
CA GLN A 63 11.92 -6.86 8.75
C GLN A 63 12.00 -7.21 10.24
N LEU A 64 11.98 -8.51 10.57
CA LEU A 64 11.95 -9.02 11.95
C LEU A 64 13.33 -9.15 12.60
N ALA A 65 14.41 -8.97 11.84
CA ALA A 65 15.77 -9.18 12.32
C ALA A 65 16.08 -8.35 13.60
N PRO A 66 16.76 -8.94 14.61
CA PRO A 66 17.22 -10.33 14.65
C PRO A 66 16.07 -11.33 14.89
N VAL A 67 16.17 -12.50 14.26
CA VAL A 67 15.26 -13.65 14.40
C VAL A 67 15.95 -14.80 15.13
N PRO A 68 15.22 -15.77 15.72
CA PRO A 68 15.83 -16.96 16.32
C PRO A 68 16.78 -17.68 15.35
N PRO A 69 17.94 -18.18 15.79
CA PRO A 69 18.91 -18.88 14.93
C PRO A 69 18.34 -20.12 14.22
N THR A 70 17.30 -20.70 14.81
CA THR A 70 16.59 -21.87 14.26
C THR A 70 15.66 -21.51 13.10
N TRP A 71 15.38 -20.23 12.86
CA TRP A 71 14.54 -19.82 11.74
C TRP A 71 15.29 -19.96 10.42
N PRO A 72 14.71 -20.65 9.42
CA PRO A 72 15.32 -20.74 8.11
C PRO A 72 15.34 -19.36 7.45
N VAL A 73 16.52 -18.82 7.16
CA VAL A 73 16.62 -17.50 6.47
C VAL A 73 16.27 -17.63 4.98
N GLU A 74 16.57 -18.77 4.40
CA GLU A 74 16.26 -19.12 3.02
C GLU A 74 15.48 -20.42 2.99
N ALA A 75 14.51 -20.50 2.09
CA ALA A 75 13.81 -21.73 1.81
C ALA A 75 13.43 -21.80 0.36
N GLU A 76 13.51 -23.01 -0.19
CA GLU A 76 13.07 -23.29 -1.55
C GLU A 76 11.55 -23.24 -1.65
N GLN A 77 10.86 -23.64 -0.57
CA GLN A 77 9.40 -23.68 -0.47
C GLN A 77 8.88 -22.58 0.46
N GLY A 78 7.56 -22.35 0.42
CA GLY A 78 6.90 -21.45 1.36
C GLY A 78 6.86 -22.03 2.78
N PHE A 79 6.54 -21.18 3.76
CA PHE A 79 6.30 -21.58 5.14
C PHE A 79 4.90 -21.20 5.58
N ILE A 80 4.40 -21.93 6.56
CA ILE A 80 3.25 -21.47 7.34
C ILE A 80 3.81 -20.80 8.58
N LEU A 81 3.45 -19.54 8.81
CA LEU A 81 3.81 -18.81 10.01
C LEU A 81 2.61 -18.79 10.96
N SER A 82 2.79 -19.31 12.16
CA SER A 82 1.85 -19.15 13.27
C SER A 82 2.06 -17.77 13.88
N VAL A 83 0.98 -16.99 13.94
CA VAL A 83 0.94 -15.62 14.44
C VAL A 83 -0.08 -15.55 15.56
N LYS A 84 0.36 -15.18 16.76
CA LYS A 84 -0.51 -15.05 17.94
C LYS A 84 -0.35 -13.66 18.55
N CYS A 85 -1.44 -12.92 18.65
CA CYS A 85 -1.51 -11.69 19.45
C CYS A 85 -1.95 -12.06 20.85
N LEU A 86 -1.17 -11.67 21.86
CA LEU A 86 -1.40 -12.06 23.25
C LEU A 86 -1.46 -10.83 24.16
N ALA A 87 -2.35 -10.86 25.15
CA ALA A 87 -2.33 -9.94 26.28
C ALA A 87 -1.56 -10.57 27.45
N LEU A 88 -0.60 -9.84 27.98
CA LEU A 88 0.04 -10.19 29.25
C LEU A 88 -0.82 -9.73 30.43
N ALA A 89 -0.84 -10.51 31.51
CA ALA A 89 -1.49 -10.09 32.73
C ALA A 89 -0.75 -8.89 33.34
N GLU A 90 -1.48 -8.01 34.02
CA GLU A 90 -0.91 -6.84 34.67
C GLU A 90 0.19 -7.24 35.66
N GLY A 91 1.33 -6.56 35.59
CA GLY A 91 2.50 -6.84 36.44
C GLY A 91 3.37 -8.02 35.99
N MET A 92 3.02 -8.74 34.93
CA MET A 92 3.93 -9.74 34.36
C MET A 92 5.17 -9.06 33.73
N PRO A 93 6.38 -9.62 33.95
CA PRO A 93 7.56 -9.16 33.24
C PRO A 93 7.41 -9.42 31.74
N LEU A 94 7.93 -8.51 30.91
CA LEU A 94 8.00 -8.72 29.48
C LEU A 94 8.87 -9.95 29.17
N PRO A 95 8.40 -10.89 28.33
CA PRO A 95 9.20 -12.03 27.98
C PRO A 95 10.42 -11.61 27.12
N PRO A 96 11.49 -12.41 27.11
CA PRO A 96 12.61 -12.19 26.20
C PRO A 96 12.14 -12.25 24.74
N ARG A 97 12.86 -11.56 23.84
CA ARG A 97 12.52 -11.53 22.40
C ARG A 97 12.49 -12.92 21.76
N PHE A 98 13.29 -13.86 22.26
CA PHE A 98 13.35 -15.23 21.77
C PHE A 98 12.87 -16.16 22.87
N GLY A 99 11.81 -16.92 22.59
CA GLY A 99 11.37 -18.02 23.44
C GLY A 99 12.20 -19.27 23.18
N ASP A 100 12.25 -20.16 24.17
CA ASP A 100 13.07 -21.38 24.13
C ASP A 100 12.66 -22.33 22.98
N ASP A 101 11.40 -22.31 22.56
CA ASP A 101 10.86 -23.15 21.49
C ASP A 101 10.93 -22.51 20.09
N GLY A 102 11.76 -21.49 19.91
CA GLY A 102 11.91 -20.80 18.62
C GLY A 102 10.81 -19.77 18.31
N TRP A 103 10.02 -19.38 19.31
CA TRP A 103 9.12 -18.22 19.22
C TRP A 103 9.93 -16.92 19.10
N LEU A 104 9.50 -16.04 18.20
CA LEU A 104 9.89 -14.64 18.19
C LEU A 104 8.78 -13.81 18.85
N LEU A 105 9.10 -13.16 19.95
CA LEU A 105 8.19 -12.35 20.75
C LEU A 105 8.51 -10.86 20.54
N LEU A 106 7.58 -10.16 19.89
CA LEU A 106 7.64 -8.71 19.74
C LEU A 106 6.91 -8.07 20.92
N THR A 107 7.63 -7.26 21.69
CA THR A 107 7.12 -6.55 22.88
C THR A 107 7.13 -5.04 22.70
N HIS A 108 7.91 -4.52 21.74
CA HIS A 108 7.95 -3.11 21.43
C HIS A 108 6.69 -2.71 20.65
N LEU A 109 5.85 -1.84 21.22
CA LEU A 109 4.52 -1.51 20.69
C LEU A 109 4.52 -1.08 19.20
N PRO A 110 5.46 -0.24 18.71
CA PRO A 110 5.56 0.05 17.28
C PRO A 110 5.77 -1.19 16.40
N ASP A 111 6.61 -2.13 16.82
CA ASP A 111 6.89 -3.37 16.08
C ASP A 111 5.66 -4.29 16.09
N VAL A 112 5.00 -4.40 17.26
CA VAL A 112 3.74 -5.14 17.42
C VAL A 112 2.67 -4.60 16.50
N LYS A 113 2.46 -3.27 16.48
CA LYS A 113 1.48 -2.62 15.60
C LYS A 113 1.80 -2.85 14.13
N ALA A 114 3.05 -2.59 13.72
CA ALA A 114 3.47 -2.75 12.33
C ALA A 114 3.32 -4.18 11.83
N MET A 115 3.75 -5.17 12.61
CA MET A 115 3.67 -6.58 12.22
C MET A 115 2.26 -7.13 12.33
N SER A 116 1.46 -6.69 13.31
CA SER A 116 0.04 -7.07 13.40
C SER A 116 -0.74 -6.56 12.19
N ALA A 117 -0.55 -5.28 11.81
CA ALA A 117 -1.21 -4.71 10.64
C ALA A 117 -0.82 -5.41 9.32
N LEU A 118 0.34 -6.08 9.29
CA LEU A 118 0.82 -6.80 8.12
C LEU A 118 0.42 -8.28 8.11
N LEU A 119 0.41 -8.94 9.27
CA LEU A 119 0.20 -10.40 9.40
C LEU A 119 -1.22 -10.79 9.81
N LEU A 120 -1.91 -9.93 10.56
CA LEU A 120 -3.28 -10.17 11.06
C LEU A 120 -4.36 -9.48 10.21
N ASN A 121 -3.96 -8.62 9.26
CA ASN A 121 -4.85 -8.03 8.27
C ASN A 121 -4.76 -8.81 6.94
N PRO A 122 -5.88 -9.31 6.38
CA PRO A 122 -5.88 -10.00 5.08
C PRO A 122 -5.25 -9.20 3.94
N ASN A 123 -5.43 -7.88 3.90
CA ASN A 123 -4.82 -7.01 2.89
C ASN A 123 -3.31 -6.87 3.07
N GLY A 124 -2.84 -6.89 4.33
CA GLY A 124 -1.41 -6.92 4.67
C GLY A 124 -0.76 -8.23 4.23
N VAL A 125 -1.42 -9.36 4.49
CA VAL A 125 -0.99 -10.69 4.04
C VAL A 125 -0.96 -10.75 2.51
N HIS A 126 -2.00 -10.25 1.85
CA HIS A 126 -2.02 -10.17 0.39
C HIS A 126 -0.83 -9.36 -0.16
N TYR A 127 -0.51 -8.22 0.46
CA TYR A 127 0.67 -7.44 0.12
C TYR A 127 1.96 -8.24 0.29
N LEU A 128 2.16 -8.93 1.42
CA LEU A 128 3.31 -9.80 1.65
C LEU A 128 3.46 -10.88 0.58
N VAL A 129 2.36 -11.56 0.25
CA VAL A 129 2.38 -12.71 -0.66
C VAL A 129 2.64 -12.29 -2.10
N HIS A 130 1.98 -11.23 -2.57
CA HIS A 130 1.95 -10.88 -4.00
C HIS A 130 2.95 -9.80 -4.41
N ALA A 131 3.38 -8.91 -3.51
CA ALA A 131 4.25 -7.80 -3.89
C ALA A 131 5.67 -8.24 -4.28
N ARG A 132 6.30 -7.43 -5.15
CA ARG A 132 7.72 -7.55 -5.49
C ARG A 132 8.56 -6.63 -4.62
N HIS A 133 8.63 -6.90 -3.32
CA HIS A 133 9.24 -6.02 -2.30
C HIS A 133 10.64 -5.48 -2.63
N ARG A 134 11.46 -6.22 -3.40
CA ARG A 134 12.81 -5.78 -3.79
C ARG A 134 12.83 -4.68 -4.85
N ARG A 135 11.81 -4.59 -5.71
CA ARG A 135 11.86 -3.80 -6.95
C ARG A 135 12.05 -2.30 -6.69
N TYR A 136 11.34 -1.76 -5.71
CA TYR A 136 11.39 -0.33 -5.37
C TYR A 136 11.85 -0.08 -3.93
N ARG A 137 12.43 -1.09 -3.27
CA ARG A 137 12.94 -0.97 -1.89
C ARG A 137 13.86 0.24 -1.68
N ARG A 138 14.71 0.55 -2.66
CA ARG A 138 15.63 1.70 -2.59
C ARG A 138 14.94 3.06 -2.64
N LEU A 139 13.73 3.14 -3.17
CA LEU A 139 12.95 4.38 -3.25
C LEU A 139 12.18 4.63 -1.94
N TRP A 140 11.90 3.58 -1.19
CA TRP A 140 10.99 3.63 -0.05
C TRP A 140 11.43 4.60 1.07
N PRO A 141 12.71 4.69 1.48
CA PRO A 141 13.12 5.67 2.49
C PRO A 141 12.81 7.12 2.10
N LYS A 142 13.06 7.47 0.82
CA LYS A 142 12.70 8.79 0.28
C LYS A 142 11.18 8.97 0.25
N ARG A 143 10.45 7.90 -0.07
CA ARG A 143 9.00 7.93 -0.14
C ARG A 143 8.39 8.18 1.26
N THR A 144 8.87 7.47 2.27
CA THR A 144 8.47 7.63 3.68
C THR A 144 8.72 9.05 4.15
N ALA A 145 9.90 9.61 3.90
CA ALA A 145 10.18 11.02 4.21
C ALA A 145 9.16 11.96 3.54
N GLN A 146 8.87 11.76 2.25
CA GLN A 146 7.85 12.57 1.55
C GLN A 146 6.45 12.45 2.16
N LEU A 147 6.06 11.26 2.63
CA LEU A 147 4.77 11.07 3.33
C LEU A 147 4.75 11.84 4.65
N GLN A 148 5.81 11.72 5.44
CA GLN A 148 5.94 12.39 6.74
C GLN A 148 5.94 13.91 6.57
N ASP A 149 6.73 14.43 5.63
CA ASP A 149 6.78 15.85 5.31
C ASP A 149 5.39 16.37 4.91
N PHE A 150 4.66 15.62 4.08
CA PHE A 150 3.29 15.99 3.69
C PHE A 150 2.34 16.04 4.89
N LEU A 151 2.33 15.01 5.75
CA LEU A 151 1.48 14.99 6.94
C LEU A 151 1.84 16.13 7.89
N CYS A 152 3.13 16.38 8.13
CA CYS A 152 3.62 17.45 8.99
C CYS A 152 3.24 18.84 8.45
N CYS A 153 3.53 19.11 7.17
CA CYS A 153 3.20 20.40 6.55
C CYS A 153 1.70 20.68 6.47
N GLN A 154 0.86 19.65 6.46
CA GLN A 154 -0.59 19.78 6.44
C GLN A 154 -1.23 19.62 7.81
N GLU A 155 -0.44 19.43 8.87
CA GLU A 155 -0.90 19.19 10.25
C GLU A 155 -1.91 18.02 10.35
N LEU A 156 -1.69 16.98 9.53
CA LEU A 156 -2.56 15.81 9.44
C LEU A 156 -2.06 14.66 10.31
N GLU A 157 -2.99 13.96 10.95
CA GLU A 157 -2.70 12.72 11.65
C GLU A 157 -2.66 11.53 10.66
N ALA A 158 -1.58 10.73 10.70
CA ALA A 158 -1.39 9.59 9.80
C ALA A 158 -2.58 8.60 9.82
N ALA A 159 -3.17 8.36 10.99
CA ALA A 159 -4.30 7.45 11.16
C ALA A 159 -5.59 7.91 10.46
N ARG A 160 -5.67 9.20 10.12
CA ARG A 160 -6.84 9.86 9.50
C ARG A 160 -6.64 10.13 8.00
N VAL A 161 -5.52 9.66 7.44
CA VAL A 161 -5.17 9.82 6.03
C VAL A 161 -4.97 8.46 5.37
N LEU A 162 -5.58 8.26 4.21
CA LEU A 162 -5.39 7.09 3.36
C LEU A 162 -4.65 7.48 2.08
N PHE A 163 -3.51 6.84 1.80
CA PHE A 163 -2.76 7.02 0.56
C PHE A 163 -3.15 5.98 -0.51
N ASP A 164 -3.11 6.37 -1.79
CA ASP A 164 -3.90 5.69 -2.82
C ASP A 164 -3.18 4.83 -3.88
N ALA A 165 -4.04 4.36 -4.78
CA ALA A 165 -3.84 3.88 -6.14
C ALA A 165 -2.42 3.81 -6.68
N CYS A 166 -1.77 4.94 -6.88
CA CYS A 166 -0.48 4.91 -7.54
C CYS A 166 0.64 4.50 -6.57
N LEU A 167 0.48 4.76 -5.27
CA LEU A 167 1.38 4.26 -4.23
C LEU A 167 1.26 2.74 -4.08
N VAL A 168 0.04 2.19 -4.08
CA VAL A 168 -0.19 0.73 -4.04
C VAL A 168 0.55 0.03 -5.18
N LEU A 169 0.45 0.54 -6.41
CA LEU A 169 1.17 -0.04 -7.55
C LEU A 169 2.69 -0.01 -7.38
N GLU A 170 3.24 1.02 -6.72
CA GLU A 170 4.67 1.07 -6.41
C GLU A 170 5.04 0.08 -5.29
N LEU A 171 4.26 0.02 -4.20
CA LEU A 171 4.47 -0.93 -3.12
C LEU A 171 4.46 -2.38 -3.61
N TYR A 172 3.50 -2.73 -4.48
CA TYR A 172 3.42 -4.06 -5.09
C TYR A 172 4.51 -4.32 -6.15
N GLY A 173 5.31 -3.31 -6.52
CA GLY A 173 6.36 -3.44 -7.52
C GLY A 173 5.83 -3.56 -8.96
N ILE A 174 4.65 -3.00 -9.22
CA ILE A 174 4.04 -2.96 -10.55
C ILE A 174 4.67 -1.84 -11.37
N ARG A 175 4.54 -0.58 -10.93
CA ARG A 175 5.17 0.58 -11.58
C ARG A 175 5.46 1.69 -10.59
N ARG A 176 6.29 2.65 -10.99
CA ARG A 176 6.66 3.79 -10.14
C ARG A 176 5.50 4.77 -10.00
N VAL A 177 5.31 5.29 -8.79
CA VAL A 177 4.37 6.39 -8.51
C VAL A 177 4.94 7.72 -9.00
N ARG A 178 4.06 8.65 -9.37
CA ARG A 178 4.44 10.01 -9.81
C ARG A 178 3.60 11.08 -9.18
N VAL A 179 2.31 10.78 -9.08
CA VAL A 179 1.32 11.52 -8.31
C VAL A 179 0.84 10.57 -7.24
N ILE A 180 0.69 11.10 -6.04
CA ILE A 180 0.26 10.36 -4.87
C ILE A 180 -1.13 10.85 -4.55
N GLY A 181 -2.13 10.00 -4.72
CA GLY A 181 -3.46 10.33 -4.23
C GLY A 181 -3.54 10.17 -2.73
N TYR A 182 -4.38 10.98 -2.11
CA TYR A 182 -4.75 10.84 -0.71
C TYR A 182 -6.24 11.12 -0.50
N LEU A 183 -6.76 10.57 0.61
CA LEU A 183 -8.04 10.91 1.22
C LEU A 183 -7.79 11.27 2.68
N SER A 184 -8.46 12.31 3.16
CA SER A 184 -8.31 12.79 4.54
C SER A 184 -9.68 13.04 5.16
N LEU A 185 -9.81 12.71 6.44
CA LEU A 185 -10.94 13.13 7.26
C LEU A 185 -10.84 14.62 7.63
N ASP A 186 -9.62 15.14 7.70
CA ASP A 186 -9.34 16.52 8.05
C ASP A 186 -9.11 17.37 6.80
N LYS A 187 -9.36 18.69 6.93
CA LYS A 187 -9.14 19.64 5.83
C LYS A 187 -7.65 19.82 5.58
N VAL A 188 -7.29 19.80 4.30
CA VAL A 188 -5.92 20.08 3.86
C VAL A 188 -5.78 21.57 3.60
N SER A 189 -4.74 22.19 4.18
CA SER A 189 -4.53 23.63 4.16
C SER A 189 -4.20 24.16 2.76
N HIS A 190 -3.38 23.44 1.99
CA HIS A 190 -3.04 23.84 0.63
C HIS A 190 -2.64 22.66 -0.27
N PRO A 191 -2.80 22.77 -1.61
CA PRO A 191 -2.28 21.78 -2.54
C PRO A 191 -0.74 21.68 -2.44
N VAL A 192 -0.22 20.46 -2.43
CA VAL A 192 1.23 20.19 -2.39
C VAL A 192 1.57 19.12 -3.42
N MET A 193 2.36 19.44 -4.45
CA MET A 193 2.85 18.40 -5.36
C MET A 193 3.91 17.54 -4.65
N PRO A 194 3.95 16.21 -4.86
CA PRO A 194 3.18 15.43 -5.84
C PRO A 194 1.83 14.87 -5.33
N PHE A 195 1.29 15.40 -4.24
CA PHE A 195 0.05 14.92 -3.61
C PHE A 195 -1.19 15.52 -4.28
N MET A 196 -2.20 14.68 -4.53
CA MET A 196 -3.48 15.09 -5.10
C MET A 196 -4.64 14.50 -4.30
N ALA A 197 -5.62 15.33 -3.96
CA ALA A 197 -6.83 14.86 -3.32
C ALA A 197 -7.61 13.94 -4.27
N MET A 198 -8.24 12.91 -3.72
CA MET A 198 -9.02 11.94 -4.50
C MET A 198 -10.53 12.02 -4.27
N GLU A 199 -11.02 13.05 -3.59
CA GLU A 199 -12.43 13.16 -3.16
C GLU A 199 -13.41 12.85 -4.30
N GLU A 200 -13.14 13.33 -5.52
CA GLU A 200 -13.98 13.09 -6.71
C GLU A 200 -14.07 11.63 -7.15
N LYS A 201 -13.07 10.80 -6.80
CA LYS A 201 -13.01 9.39 -7.23
C LYS A 201 -13.60 8.43 -6.19
N VAL A 202 -13.80 8.87 -4.95
CA VAL A 202 -14.33 8.04 -3.84
C VAL A 202 -15.67 7.40 -4.21
N ALA A 203 -16.56 8.16 -4.85
CA ALA A 203 -17.88 7.68 -5.26
C ALA A 203 -17.83 6.40 -6.12
N SER A 204 -16.73 6.19 -6.85
CA SER A 204 -16.56 5.00 -7.69
C SER A 204 -16.14 3.73 -6.93
N CYS A 205 -15.72 3.84 -5.66
CA CYS A 205 -15.40 2.68 -4.83
C CYS A 205 -16.65 1.98 -4.27
N GLY A 206 -17.82 2.65 -4.28
CA GLY A 206 -19.04 2.15 -3.65
C GLY A 206 -18.97 2.09 -2.11
N VAL A 207 -17.96 2.73 -1.53
CA VAL A 207 -17.72 2.81 -0.08
C VAL A 207 -17.53 4.27 0.28
N ASP A 208 -18.15 4.67 1.39
CA ASP A 208 -18.03 6.03 1.92
C ASP A 208 -16.57 6.35 2.33
N LYS A 209 -16.17 7.62 2.22
CA LYS A 209 -14.81 8.07 2.51
C LYS A 209 -14.37 7.66 3.90
N ASP A 210 -15.23 7.88 4.88
CA ASP A 210 -14.91 7.63 6.29
C ASP A 210 -14.64 6.15 6.51
N LYS A 211 -15.44 5.28 5.88
CA LYS A 211 -15.23 3.83 5.91
C LYS A 211 -13.97 3.41 5.15
N LEU A 212 -13.60 4.04 4.03
CA LEU A 212 -12.34 3.72 3.36
C LEU A 212 -11.12 3.95 4.28
N ILE A 213 -11.17 5.00 5.10
CA ILE A 213 -10.08 5.40 6.00
C ILE A 213 -10.10 4.61 7.33
N THR A 214 -11.28 4.30 7.87
CA THR A 214 -11.43 3.73 9.22
C THR A 214 -11.58 2.22 9.24
N ASP A 215 -12.18 1.62 8.21
CA ASP A 215 -12.42 0.18 8.14
C ASP A 215 -11.19 -0.55 7.56
N THR A 216 -10.59 -1.41 8.37
CA THR A 216 -9.36 -2.16 8.07
C THR A 216 -9.51 -3.11 6.87
N ARG A 217 -10.74 -3.42 6.45
CA ARG A 217 -11.02 -4.20 5.23
C ARG A 217 -10.71 -3.42 3.96
N ASN A 218 -10.64 -2.09 4.04
CA ASN A 218 -10.44 -1.22 2.87
C ASN A 218 -9.00 -0.74 2.69
N HIS A 219 -8.12 -1.04 3.65
CA HIS A 219 -6.72 -0.62 3.62
C HIS A 219 -5.80 -1.64 4.30
N PHE A 220 -4.50 -1.43 4.17
CA PHE A 220 -3.47 -2.08 4.96
C PHE A 220 -2.45 -1.02 5.38
N GLU A 221 -1.63 -1.32 6.38
CA GLU A 221 -0.61 -0.37 6.84
C GLU A 221 0.79 -0.86 6.47
N VAL A 222 1.62 0.07 6.01
CA VAL A 222 3.05 -0.14 5.77
C VAL A 222 3.78 1.05 6.36
N ASP A 223 4.75 0.78 7.23
CA ASP A 223 5.56 1.79 7.92
C ASP A 223 4.73 2.89 8.61
N GLY A 224 3.57 2.52 9.17
CA GLY A 224 2.66 3.44 9.87
C GLY A 224 1.79 4.30 8.95
N PHE A 225 1.77 4.04 7.65
CA PHE A 225 0.86 4.72 6.70
C PHE A 225 -0.25 3.78 6.25
N LYS A 226 -1.49 4.25 6.30
CA LYS A 226 -2.63 3.56 5.69
C LYS A 226 -2.56 3.69 4.17
N VAL A 227 -2.64 2.55 3.49
CA VAL A 227 -2.62 2.46 2.04
C VAL A 227 -3.84 1.67 1.59
N MET A 228 -4.54 2.18 0.56
CA MET A 228 -5.73 1.55 0.00
C MET A 228 -5.48 0.07 -0.36
N ALA A 229 -6.42 -0.80 0.00
CA ALA A 229 -6.34 -2.22 -0.32
C ALA A 229 -6.26 -2.45 -1.83
N PHE A 230 -5.56 -3.52 -2.23
CA PHE A 230 -5.33 -3.83 -3.65
C PHE A 230 -6.64 -4.02 -4.41
N GLU A 231 -7.61 -4.68 -3.81
CA GLU A 231 -8.93 -4.90 -4.41
C GLU A 231 -9.72 -3.58 -4.56
N GLN A 232 -9.68 -2.70 -3.54
CA GLN A 232 -10.33 -1.38 -3.62
C GLN A 232 -9.76 -0.55 -4.75
N LEU A 233 -8.44 -0.63 -4.96
CA LEU A 233 -7.81 -0.02 -6.12
C LEU A 233 -8.30 -0.61 -7.45
N GLN A 234 -8.46 -1.94 -7.54
CA GLN A 234 -9.01 -2.55 -8.75
C GLN A 234 -10.41 -2.01 -9.03
N ARG A 235 -11.27 -1.92 -8.01
CA ARG A 235 -12.63 -1.36 -8.14
C ARG A 235 -12.59 0.08 -8.65
N LEU A 236 -11.78 0.94 -8.02
CA LEU A 236 -11.55 2.33 -8.45
C LEU A 236 -11.15 2.41 -9.94
N LYS A 237 -10.22 1.57 -10.38
CA LYS A 237 -9.71 1.57 -11.76
C LYS A 237 -10.69 1.02 -12.78
N ARG A 238 -11.56 0.06 -12.42
CA ARG A 238 -12.57 -0.52 -13.33
C ARG A 238 -13.58 0.53 -13.79
N HIS A 239 -13.90 1.52 -12.95
CA HIS A 239 -14.80 2.60 -13.30
C HIS A 239 -14.15 3.67 -14.20
N SER A 240 -12.82 3.72 -14.24
CA SER A 240 -12.10 4.68 -15.08
C SER A 240 -12.06 4.25 -16.55
N ARG A 241 -12.29 5.20 -17.46
CA ARG A 241 -12.16 4.99 -18.91
C ARG A 241 -10.74 5.25 -19.44
N ASN A 242 -9.79 5.55 -18.56
CA ASN A 242 -8.41 5.84 -18.94
C ASN A 242 -7.65 4.57 -19.37
N LEU A 243 -6.89 4.65 -20.46
CA LEU A 243 -6.04 3.56 -20.94
C LEU A 243 -4.97 3.16 -19.91
N GLN A 244 -4.46 4.11 -19.11
CA GLN A 244 -3.50 3.81 -18.06
C GLN A 244 -4.13 2.92 -16.97
N ASP A 245 -5.38 3.17 -16.60
CA ASP A 245 -6.08 2.36 -15.59
C ASP A 245 -6.36 0.95 -16.10
N ARG A 246 -6.68 0.79 -17.39
CA ARG A 246 -6.80 -0.54 -18.02
C ARG A 246 -5.48 -1.30 -18.01
N ASN A 247 -4.38 -0.63 -18.36
CA ASN A 247 -3.05 -1.23 -18.31
C ASN A 247 -2.65 -1.61 -16.88
N ASP A 248 -2.98 -0.76 -15.90
CA ASP A 248 -2.75 -1.03 -14.48
C ASP A 248 -3.55 -2.27 -14.02
N LEU A 249 -4.84 -2.38 -14.36
CA LEU A 249 -5.65 -3.56 -14.05
C LEU A 249 -5.07 -4.85 -14.64
N ALA A 250 -4.60 -4.78 -15.89
CA ALA A 250 -4.00 -5.93 -16.55
C ALA A 250 -2.66 -6.33 -15.90
N MET A 251 -1.86 -5.36 -15.46
CA MET A 251 -0.65 -5.62 -14.68
C MET A 251 -0.96 -6.17 -13.29
N MET A 252 -2.00 -5.67 -12.61
CA MET A 252 -2.44 -6.17 -11.31
C MET A 252 -2.84 -7.65 -11.39
N ALA A 253 -3.68 -8.02 -12.36
CA ALA A 253 -4.05 -9.41 -12.60
C ALA A 253 -2.83 -10.29 -12.92
N ALA A 254 -1.90 -9.80 -13.75
CA ALA A 254 -0.67 -10.52 -14.05
C ALA A 254 0.26 -10.72 -12.83
N LEU A 255 0.18 -9.84 -11.83
CA LEU A 255 0.93 -10.01 -10.59
C LEU A 255 0.34 -11.13 -9.73
N GLU A 256 -0.98 -11.17 -9.60
CA GLU A 256 -1.72 -12.22 -8.89
C GLU A 256 -1.50 -13.58 -9.56
N ASP A 257 -1.58 -13.64 -10.90
CA ASP A 257 -1.37 -14.84 -11.71
C ASP A 257 0.11 -15.29 -11.80
N GLY A 258 1.07 -14.52 -11.26
CA GLY A 258 2.49 -14.82 -11.37
C GLY A 258 3.09 -14.64 -12.79
N ARG A 259 2.39 -14.00 -13.72
CA ARG A 259 2.79 -13.82 -15.13
C ARG A 259 3.78 -12.67 -15.32
N SER A 260 5.04 -12.94 -15.00
CA SER A 260 6.12 -11.93 -14.99
C SER A 260 6.35 -11.19 -16.32
N TRP A 261 6.18 -11.85 -17.47
CA TRP A 261 6.38 -11.23 -18.79
C TRP A 261 5.31 -10.17 -19.09
N TYR A 262 4.07 -10.41 -18.66
CA TYR A 262 2.96 -9.48 -18.87
C TYR A 262 3.15 -8.20 -18.04
N LEU A 263 3.70 -8.33 -16.83
CA LEU A 263 4.15 -7.20 -16.02
C LEU A 263 5.29 -6.40 -16.67
N TRP A 264 6.15 -7.05 -17.44
CA TRP A 264 7.18 -6.32 -18.19
C TRP A 264 6.56 -5.56 -19.37
N LEU A 265 5.71 -6.22 -20.16
CA LEU A 265 5.00 -5.59 -21.27
C LEU A 265 4.15 -4.40 -20.83
N GLY A 266 3.37 -4.55 -19.76
CA GLY A 266 2.53 -3.48 -19.23
C GLY A 266 3.33 -2.25 -18.79
N ARG A 267 4.58 -2.43 -18.33
CA ARG A 267 5.47 -1.29 -18.02
C ARG A 267 5.98 -0.59 -19.27
N CYS A 268 6.29 -1.32 -20.34
CA CYS A 268 6.63 -0.71 -21.62
C CYS A 268 5.45 0.14 -22.13
N ILE A 269 4.23 -0.37 -22.00
CA ILE A 269 3.01 0.37 -22.32
C ILE A 269 2.86 1.61 -21.42
N ASP A 270 3.07 1.50 -20.11
CA ASP A 270 3.02 2.65 -19.18
C ASP A 270 4.02 3.75 -19.58
N LEU A 271 5.24 3.38 -19.97
CA LEU A 271 6.25 4.33 -20.46
C LEU A 271 5.76 5.07 -21.73
N ILE A 272 5.17 4.35 -22.69
CA ILE A 272 4.65 4.94 -23.92
C ILE A 272 3.47 5.87 -23.63
N LEU A 273 2.49 5.42 -22.84
CA LEU A 273 1.32 6.22 -22.47
C LEU A 273 1.74 7.55 -21.84
N VAL A 274 2.76 7.49 -21.01
CA VAL A 274 3.30 8.65 -20.31
C VAL A 274 4.02 9.59 -21.24
N ALA A 275 4.92 9.06 -22.07
CA ALA A 275 5.63 9.87 -23.05
C ALA A 275 4.62 10.59 -23.96
N SER A 276 3.54 9.90 -24.34
CA SER A 276 2.46 10.49 -25.14
C SER A 276 1.72 11.62 -24.42
N ALA A 277 1.49 11.49 -23.10
CA ALA A 277 0.83 12.52 -22.30
C ALA A 277 1.72 13.77 -22.16
N SER A 278 3.02 13.57 -21.90
CA SER A 278 4.01 14.66 -21.86
C SER A 278 4.14 15.35 -23.21
N LEU A 279 4.17 14.59 -24.31
CA LEU A 279 4.22 15.15 -25.67
C LEU A 279 2.99 16.01 -25.98
N ARG A 280 1.78 15.55 -25.62
CA ARG A 280 0.56 16.35 -25.77
C ARG A 280 0.62 17.67 -25.01
N GLN A 281 1.15 17.67 -23.78
CA GLN A 281 1.33 18.90 -23.01
C GLN A 281 2.33 19.85 -23.68
N ILE A 282 3.42 19.34 -24.24
CA ILE A 282 4.40 20.14 -24.98
C ILE A 282 3.77 20.74 -26.24
N LEU A 283 3.06 19.92 -27.04
CA LEU A 283 2.39 20.38 -28.26
C LEU A 283 1.32 21.44 -27.95
N ALA A 284 0.55 21.28 -26.88
CA ALA A 284 -0.45 22.26 -26.45
C ALA A 284 0.20 23.62 -26.09
N ARG A 285 1.35 23.60 -25.39
CA ARG A 285 2.10 24.82 -25.07
C ARG A 285 2.65 25.50 -26.34
N LEU A 286 3.16 24.73 -27.28
CA LEU A 286 3.66 25.24 -28.56
C LEU A 286 2.53 25.85 -29.40
N ALA A 287 1.37 25.20 -29.48
CA ALA A 287 0.20 25.71 -30.17
C ALA A 287 -0.29 27.02 -29.55
N GLY A 288 -0.35 27.10 -28.21
CA GLY A 288 -0.68 28.33 -27.49
C GLY A 288 0.29 29.46 -27.81
N TRP A 289 1.59 29.17 -27.88
CA TRP A 289 2.62 30.16 -28.20
C TRP A 289 2.56 30.65 -29.65
N LEU A 290 2.31 29.75 -30.61
CA LEU A 290 2.09 30.12 -32.01
C LEU A 290 0.82 30.97 -32.19
N GLY A 291 -0.25 30.63 -31.48
CA GLY A 291 -1.48 31.42 -31.44
C GLY A 291 -1.27 32.82 -30.85
N LEU A 292 -0.52 32.93 -29.76
CA LEU A 292 -0.15 34.21 -29.14
C LEU A 292 0.69 35.08 -30.09
N ARG A 293 1.64 34.47 -30.82
CA ARG A 293 2.44 35.16 -31.84
C ARG A 293 1.62 35.64 -33.03
N ALA A 294 0.60 34.90 -33.43
CA ALA A 294 -0.31 35.32 -34.49
C ALA A 294 -1.17 36.52 -34.05
N LEU A 295 -1.64 36.52 -32.80
CA LEU A 295 -2.39 37.63 -32.20
C LEU A 295 -1.54 38.90 -32.06
N LEU A 296 -0.31 38.78 -31.53
CA LEU A 296 0.63 39.90 -31.39
C LEU A 296 1.00 40.51 -32.74
N ARG A 297 1.19 39.70 -33.79
CA ARG A 297 1.41 40.23 -35.16
C ARG A 297 0.21 40.98 -35.71
N ARG A 298 -1.02 40.59 -35.39
CA ARG A 298 -2.23 41.34 -35.78
C ARG A 298 -2.35 42.66 -35.03
N LEU A 299 -2.00 42.69 -33.75
CA LEU A 299 -2.04 43.91 -32.93
C LEU A 299 -0.90 44.89 -33.29
N LEU A 300 0.32 44.39 -33.52
CA LEU A 300 1.49 45.21 -33.86
C LEU A 300 1.54 45.57 -35.36
N GLY A 301 0.98 44.73 -36.24
CA GLY A 301 0.91 44.99 -37.69
C GLY A 301 -0.29 45.82 -38.14
N GLY A 302 -1.20 46.19 -37.23
CA GLY A 302 -2.41 46.97 -37.53
C GLY A 302 -2.22 48.49 -37.60
N SER A 303 -1.02 49.01 -37.35
CA SER A 303 -0.75 50.46 -37.28
C SER A 303 0.11 50.96 -38.43
N ASN A 304 -0.21 50.62 -39.68
CA ASN A 304 0.51 51.21 -40.81
C ASN A 304 -0.36 51.44 -42.05
N ASN A 305 -1.57 51.98 -41.88
CA ASN A 305 -2.31 52.50 -43.01
C ASN A 305 -3.24 53.67 -42.64
N LYS A 306 -2.65 54.84 -42.38
CA LYS A 306 -3.33 56.14 -42.54
C LYS A 306 -2.33 57.29 -42.47
N THR A 307 -1.63 57.57 -43.57
CA THR A 307 -1.22 58.93 -43.97
C THR A 307 -0.80 58.91 -45.45
N ARG A 308 -1.80 58.91 -46.34
CA ARG A 308 -1.68 59.51 -47.67
C ARG A 308 -2.99 60.23 -47.95
N GLY A 309 -2.92 61.55 -47.95
CA GLY A 309 -4.03 62.45 -48.22
C GLY A 309 -3.66 63.84 -47.73
N GLY A 310 -3.12 64.66 -48.64
CA GLY A 310 -2.68 66.02 -48.41
C GLY A 310 -1.44 66.33 -49.22
#